data_AF-A0A3N1NGG4-F1
#
_entry.id   AF-A0A3N1NGG4-F1
#
_cell.length_a   1.000
_cell.length_b   1.000
_cell.length_c   1.000
_cell.angle_alpha   90.00
_cell.angle_beta   90.00
_cell.angle_gamma   90.00
#
_symmetry.space_group_name_H-M   'P 1'
#
loop_
_entity.id
_entity.type
_entity.pdbx_description
1 polymer ?
#
loop_
_entity_poly.entity_id
_entity_poly.type
_entity_poly.pdbx_seq_one_letter_code
_entity_poly.pdbx_strand_id
1 'polypeptide(L)'
;MTTRTRPLRLALAGLLVALGAGGAAVVGVAPASAAGRVSVAIEGHPAVTNQVDSTYLTTLRLRGSGFQGIKNGYGGIYVAFGTVNGTWQPSKGGATGADYSYVPDDESNPTGYLDFVAFEGSTTASEANGGTIDSATGTWSATLKVPGSTFQALDRNGAAKTVDCTVVQCGIITIGAHGVANANNESFTPVSVQNLYGSGGTLAGGGTRATTGQTPGDTTDAGSASRPSAEPTSEASADTRATTKPSARSAKPSATAEPTASATPTAPAGATPSAVAAAADGSSGGIDPGVLRIVLGGLSALVVAVAALVVFAIVHSRRAARRTATDVAP
;
A
#
# COMPACT_ATOMS: atom_id res chain seq x y z
N MET A 1 59.68 -29.12 -74.88
CA MET A 1 58.43 -29.28 -74.12
C MET A 1 58.31 -28.09 -73.19
N THR A 2 57.42 -27.17 -73.54
CA THR A 2 57.32 -25.82 -73.00
C THR A 2 55.93 -25.65 -72.40
N THR A 3 55.83 -25.47 -71.08
CA THR A 3 54.54 -25.14 -70.45
C THR A 3 54.58 -23.71 -69.93
N ARG A 4 53.89 -22.83 -70.66
CA ARG A 4 53.67 -21.42 -70.36
C ARG A 4 52.52 -21.24 -69.35
N THR A 5 52.70 -20.18 -68.58
CA THR A 5 51.84 -19.43 -67.66
C THR A 5 50.37 -19.15 -68.07
N ARG A 6 49.46 -19.29 -67.08
CA ARG A 6 48.30 -18.45 -66.60
C ARG A 6 47.37 -17.75 -67.62
N PRO A 7 46.02 -17.69 -67.39
CA PRO A 7 45.47 -16.68 -66.45
C PRO A 7 44.13 -16.98 -65.71
N LEU A 8 44.05 -16.31 -64.55
CA LEU A 8 42.91 -15.68 -63.88
C LEU A 8 41.58 -15.55 -64.68
N ARG A 9 40.44 -15.96 -64.08
CA ARG A 9 39.23 -15.14 -63.81
C ARG A 9 37.97 -16.01 -63.62
N LEU A 10 37.11 -15.54 -62.69
CA LEU A 10 35.68 -15.86 -62.49
C LEU A 10 35.40 -17.23 -61.85
N ALA A 11 34.62 -17.40 -60.79
CA ALA A 11 33.64 -16.52 -60.17
C ALA A 11 33.59 -16.75 -58.66
N LEU A 12 33.99 -15.71 -57.93
CA LEU A 12 33.70 -15.45 -56.54
C LEU A 12 32.31 -14.78 -56.49
N ALA A 13 31.22 -15.53 -56.59
CA ALA A 13 29.86 -15.00 -56.43
C ALA A 13 28.86 -16.15 -56.21
N GLY A 14 28.67 -16.58 -54.96
CA GLY A 14 27.66 -17.62 -54.70
C GLY A 14 27.56 -18.15 -53.27
N LEU A 15 28.33 -17.63 -52.30
CA LEU A 15 28.27 -18.15 -50.93
C LEU A 15 28.30 -17.04 -49.88
N LEU A 16 27.50 -16.00 -50.05
CA LEU A 16 27.30 -14.92 -49.06
C LEU A 16 25.84 -14.49 -48.87
N VAL A 17 24.85 -15.32 -49.27
CA VAL A 17 23.41 -14.96 -49.14
C VAL A 17 22.64 -15.87 -48.17
N ALA A 18 23.27 -16.87 -47.55
CA ALA A 18 22.59 -17.84 -46.68
C ALA A 18 22.83 -17.66 -45.16
N LEU A 19 23.20 -16.45 -44.69
CA LEU A 19 23.31 -16.15 -43.25
C LEU A 19 22.44 -14.95 -42.79
N GLY A 20 21.63 -14.38 -43.67
CA GLY A 20 20.88 -13.13 -43.39
C GLY A 20 19.40 -13.31 -43.00
N ALA A 21 18.97 -14.47 -42.49
CA ALA A 21 17.56 -14.73 -42.16
C ALA A 21 17.35 -15.49 -40.84
N GLY A 22 18.31 -15.41 -39.91
CA GLY A 22 18.23 -16.03 -38.60
C GLY A 22 17.90 -15.04 -37.50
N GLY A 23 16.60 -14.78 -37.29
CA GLY A 23 16.05 -14.35 -36.01
C GLY A 23 16.54 -13.01 -35.46
N ALA A 24 15.90 -11.92 -35.89
CA ALA A 24 15.67 -10.81 -34.96
C ALA A 24 14.74 -11.33 -33.86
N ALA A 25 15.32 -12.00 -32.85
CA ALA A 25 14.66 -12.17 -31.59
C ALA A 25 14.43 -10.76 -31.05
N VAL A 26 13.22 -10.25 -31.23
CA VAL A 26 12.67 -9.21 -30.38
C VAL A 26 12.76 -9.77 -28.96
N VAL A 27 13.89 -9.52 -28.31
CA VAL A 27 14.00 -9.62 -26.87
C VAL A 27 13.00 -8.58 -26.39
N GLY A 28 11.79 -9.04 -26.08
CA GLY A 28 10.80 -8.22 -25.40
C GLY A 28 11.48 -7.73 -24.14
N VAL A 29 11.88 -6.47 -24.13
CA VAL A 29 12.25 -5.78 -22.91
C VAL A 29 10.98 -5.83 -22.09
N ALA A 30 10.92 -6.76 -21.13
CA ALA A 30 9.86 -6.74 -20.14
C ALA A 30 9.84 -5.31 -19.60
N PRO A 31 8.66 -4.65 -19.53
CA PRO A 31 8.60 -3.30 -19.03
C PRO A 31 9.32 -3.31 -17.67
N ALA A 32 10.30 -2.43 -17.53
CA ALA A 32 10.93 -2.23 -16.23
C ALA A 32 9.83 -1.67 -15.32
N SER A 33 9.13 -2.56 -14.61
CA SER A 33 8.21 -2.18 -13.56
C SER A 33 9.06 -1.51 -12.51
N ALA A 34 9.00 -0.17 -12.48
CA ALA A 34 9.55 0.59 -11.37
C ALA A 34 8.92 0.02 -10.10
N ALA A 35 9.75 -0.36 -9.12
CA ALA A 35 9.21 -0.87 -7.86
C ALA A 35 8.14 0.09 -7.32
N GLY A 36 7.06 -0.45 -6.76
CA GLY A 36 5.94 0.35 -6.25
C GLY A 36 6.42 1.51 -5.38
N ARG A 37 5.85 2.70 -5.59
CA ARG A 37 6.10 3.90 -4.79
C ARG A 37 4.77 4.47 -4.34
N VAL A 38 4.72 4.88 -3.08
CA VAL A 38 3.57 5.62 -2.54
C VAL A 38 4.02 7.05 -2.26
N SER A 39 3.32 8.03 -2.81
CA SER A 39 3.43 9.41 -2.30
C SER A 39 2.41 9.62 -1.20
N VAL A 40 2.88 10.23 -0.12
CA VAL A 40 2.11 10.46 1.10
C VAL A 40 1.98 11.96 1.31
N ALA A 41 0.75 12.45 1.38
CA ALA A 41 0.44 13.83 1.73
C ALA A 41 -0.65 13.86 2.80
N ILE A 42 -0.74 14.95 3.56
CA ILE A 42 -1.82 15.15 4.52
C ILE A 42 -3.03 15.72 3.81
N GLU A 43 -4.23 15.25 4.16
CA GLU A 43 -5.47 15.75 3.62
C GLU A 43 -5.61 17.27 3.85
N GLY A 44 -5.97 17.99 2.80
CA GLY A 44 -6.02 19.46 2.80
C GLY A 44 -4.66 20.16 2.77
N HIS A 45 -3.54 19.44 2.90
CA HIS A 45 -2.19 20.00 3.07
C HIS A 45 -1.16 19.28 2.19
N PRO A 46 -1.28 19.34 0.86
CA PRO A 46 -0.46 18.56 -0.08
C PRO A 46 1.04 18.88 -0.05
N ALA A 47 1.44 20.03 0.51
CA ALA A 47 2.83 20.40 0.69
C ALA A 47 3.52 19.66 1.85
N VAL A 48 2.75 19.14 2.81
CA VAL A 48 3.26 18.34 3.92
C VAL A 48 3.29 16.89 3.49
N THR A 49 4.49 16.36 3.26
CA THR A 49 4.70 15.02 2.67
C THR A 49 5.46 14.11 3.61
N ASN A 50 5.16 12.80 3.55
CA ASN A 50 5.83 11.73 4.32
C ASN A 50 5.91 12.04 5.84
N GLN A 51 4.85 12.62 6.39
CA GLN A 51 4.74 13.01 7.79
C GLN A 51 3.42 12.54 8.38
N VAL A 52 3.44 12.18 9.65
CA VAL A 52 2.27 11.85 10.47
C VAL A 52 2.40 12.54 11.82
N ASP A 53 1.26 12.85 12.44
CA ASP A 53 1.27 13.49 13.75
C ASP A 53 1.62 12.50 14.88
N SER A 54 2.33 13.00 15.88
CA SER A 54 2.76 12.25 17.05
C SER A 54 1.60 11.82 17.97
N THR A 55 0.53 12.60 18.03
CA THR A 55 -0.51 12.53 19.07
C THR A 55 -1.91 12.35 18.50
N TYR A 56 -2.23 13.06 17.41
CA TYR A 56 -3.57 13.16 16.86
C TYR A 56 -3.74 12.33 15.59
N LEU A 57 -4.99 11.97 15.31
CA LEU A 57 -5.38 11.32 14.08
C LEU A 57 -4.96 12.18 12.87
N THR A 58 -4.19 11.59 11.97
CA THR A 58 -3.80 12.21 10.69
C THR A 58 -4.51 11.48 9.55
N THR A 59 -5.26 12.20 8.72
CA THR A 59 -5.80 11.65 7.48
C THR A 59 -4.84 11.91 6.33
N LEU A 60 -4.40 10.85 5.66
CA LEU A 60 -3.44 10.87 4.56
C LEU A 60 -4.15 10.71 3.23
N ARG A 61 -3.67 11.43 2.21
CA ARG A 61 -3.97 11.21 0.80
C ARG A 61 -2.80 10.47 0.18
N LEU A 62 -3.07 9.26 -0.29
CA LEU A 62 -2.07 8.37 -0.87
C LEU A 62 -2.22 8.31 -2.38
N ARG A 63 -1.08 8.24 -3.09
CA ARG A 63 -1.03 7.92 -4.52
C ARG A 63 0.04 6.88 -4.77
N GLY A 64 -0.35 5.77 -5.38
CA GLY A 64 0.57 4.73 -5.80
C GLY A 64 0.93 4.82 -7.27
N SER A 65 2.17 4.48 -7.60
CA SER A 65 2.64 4.29 -8.97
C SER A 65 3.70 3.18 -9.05
N GLY A 66 3.86 2.58 -10.22
CA GLY A 66 4.78 1.45 -10.42
C GLY A 66 4.27 0.11 -9.88
N PHE A 67 3.01 0.05 -9.41
CA PHE A 67 2.41 -1.21 -8.98
C PHE A 67 2.08 -2.07 -10.20
N GLN A 68 2.05 -3.38 -10.04
CA GLN A 68 1.43 -4.24 -11.03
C GLN A 68 -0.08 -4.00 -11.02
N GLY A 69 -0.67 -3.71 -12.18
CA GLY A 69 -2.12 -3.76 -12.41
C GLY A 69 -2.49 -5.05 -13.15
N ILE A 70 -3.58 -5.71 -12.74
CA ILE A 70 -4.04 -6.97 -13.35
C ILE A 70 -5.52 -6.83 -13.66
N LYS A 71 -5.89 -6.66 -14.93
CA LYS A 71 -7.30 -6.57 -15.31
C LYS A 71 -8.04 -7.85 -14.94
N ASN A 72 -9.16 -7.70 -14.24
CA ASN A 72 -9.96 -8.79 -13.67
C ASN A 72 -9.17 -9.72 -12.73
N GLY A 73 -8.04 -9.25 -12.19
CA GLY A 73 -7.24 -10.02 -11.23
C GLY A 73 -7.99 -10.19 -9.91
N TYR A 74 -7.80 -11.34 -9.26
CA TYR A 74 -8.33 -11.56 -7.91
C TYR A 74 -7.62 -10.66 -6.90
N GLY A 75 -8.39 -10.01 -6.03
CA GLY A 75 -7.85 -9.16 -4.98
C GLY A 75 -7.33 -7.81 -5.49
N GLY A 76 -6.11 -7.48 -5.09
CA GLY A 76 -5.50 -6.15 -5.20
C GLY A 76 -4.42 -5.99 -4.14
N ILE A 77 -4.39 -4.84 -3.48
CA ILE A 77 -3.46 -4.56 -2.37
C ILE A 77 -4.20 -4.12 -1.12
N TYR A 78 -3.67 -4.50 0.04
CA TYR A 78 -3.91 -3.79 1.29
C TYR A 78 -2.89 -2.66 1.44
N VAL A 79 -3.36 -1.50 1.87
CA VAL A 79 -2.56 -0.31 2.17
C VAL A 79 -2.77 0.02 3.64
N ALA A 80 -1.69 0.04 4.41
CA ALA A 80 -1.76 0.18 5.86
C ALA A 80 -0.65 1.08 6.39
N PHE A 81 -0.86 1.67 7.57
CA PHE A 81 0.20 2.34 8.32
C PHE A 81 0.80 1.37 9.33
N GLY A 82 2.12 1.25 9.36
CA GLY A 82 2.77 0.27 10.21
C GLY A 82 4.28 0.31 10.17
N THR A 83 4.91 -0.75 10.66
CA THR A 83 6.36 -0.94 10.69
C THR A 83 6.74 -2.28 10.06
N VAL A 84 7.99 -2.37 9.60
CA VAL A 84 8.58 -3.54 8.96
C VAL A 84 9.97 -3.81 9.54
N ASN A 85 10.43 -5.06 9.51
CA ASN A 85 11.74 -5.50 9.96
C ASN A 85 12.29 -6.57 9.01
N GLY A 86 13.59 -6.49 8.70
CA GLY A 86 14.29 -7.50 7.90
C GLY A 86 13.62 -7.75 6.55
N THR A 87 13.52 -9.04 6.18
CA THR A 87 12.83 -9.49 4.98
C THR A 87 11.33 -9.62 5.25
N TRP A 88 10.68 -8.47 5.36
CA TRP A 88 9.28 -8.39 5.81
C TRP A 88 8.25 -8.80 4.77
N GLN A 89 8.61 -8.76 3.49
CA GLN A 89 7.69 -8.98 2.40
C GLN A 89 7.04 -10.37 2.46
N PRO A 90 5.70 -10.48 2.34
CA PRO A 90 5.03 -11.78 2.25
C PRO A 90 5.55 -12.65 1.10
N SER A 91 5.88 -12.08 -0.07
CA SER A 91 6.49 -12.81 -1.19
C SER A 91 7.88 -13.37 -0.90
N LYS A 92 8.48 -13.00 0.23
CA LYS A 92 9.77 -13.46 0.73
C LYS A 92 9.66 -14.23 2.05
N GLY A 93 8.44 -14.58 2.45
CA GLY A 93 8.18 -15.38 3.66
C GLY A 93 7.95 -14.56 4.92
N GLY A 94 7.92 -13.23 4.85
CA GLY A 94 7.59 -12.40 6.00
C GLY A 94 6.14 -12.56 6.46
N ALA A 95 5.90 -12.36 7.75
CA ALA A 95 4.60 -12.58 8.37
C ALA A 95 4.13 -11.42 9.27
N THR A 96 2.82 -11.12 9.21
CA THR A 96 2.17 -10.18 10.15
C THR A 96 2.43 -10.60 11.59
N GLY A 97 2.77 -9.64 12.44
CA GLY A 97 3.07 -9.84 13.86
C GLY A 97 4.54 -10.17 14.13
N ALA A 98 5.27 -10.72 13.16
CA ALA A 98 6.70 -11.02 13.26
C ALA A 98 7.55 -9.98 12.52
N ASP A 99 7.41 -9.91 11.19
CA ASP A 99 8.28 -9.12 10.33
C ASP A 99 7.64 -7.80 9.89
N TYR A 100 6.31 -7.70 9.92
CA TYR A 100 5.59 -6.45 9.73
C TYR A 100 4.36 -6.38 10.63
N SER A 101 3.93 -5.16 10.94
CA SER A 101 2.82 -4.90 11.85
C SER A 101 2.19 -3.57 11.51
N TYR A 102 0.86 -3.52 11.48
CA TYR A 102 0.11 -2.35 11.04
C TYR A 102 -1.11 -2.12 11.92
N VAL A 103 -1.70 -0.93 11.82
CA VAL A 103 -2.91 -0.57 12.54
C VAL A 103 -4.06 -1.46 12.04
N PRO A 104 -4.70 -2.27 12.90
CA PRO A 104 -5.84 -3.07 12.49
C PRO A 104 -7.04 -2.17 12.18
N ASP A 105 -7.93 -2.65 11.32
CA ASP A 105 -9.24 -2.05 11.08
C ASP A 105 -10.32 -3.13 11.26
N ASP A 106 -11.56 -2.71 11.51
CA ASP A 106 -12.70 -3.61 11.57
C ASP A 106 -13.14 -3.97 10.15
N GLU A 107 -12.90 -5.20 9.70
CA GLU A 107 -13.28 -5.64 8.36
C GLU A 107 -14.79 -5.58 8.10
N SER A 108 -15.62 -5.69 9.14
CA SER A 108 -17.08 -5.59 9.01
C SER A 108 -17.59 -4.16 8.96
N ASN A 109 -16.81 -3.21 9.50
CA ASN A 109 -17.16 -1.79 9.55
C ASN A 109 -15.89 -0.93 9.47
N PRO A 110 -15.23 -0.88 8.29
CA PRO A 110 -13.91 -0.27 8.17
C PRO A 110 -13.98 1.22 8.43
N THR A 111 -13.05 1.71 9.24
CA THR A 111 -12.98 3.12 9.64
C THR A 111 -11.90 3.90 8.91
N GLY A 112 -11.07 3.21 8.11
CA GLY A 112 -10.06 3.78 7.22
C GLY A 112 -8.62 3.63 7.72
N TYR A 113 -8.35 2.69 8.64
CA TYR A 113 -6.98 2.36 9.08
C TYR A 113 -6.31 1.31 8.19
N LEU A 114 -7.10 0.58 7.42
CA LEU A 114 -6.66 -0.39 6.42
C LEU A 114 -7.51 -0.24 5.15
N ASP A 115 -6.86 0.10 4.05
CA ASP A 115 -7.52 0.25 2.75
C ASP A 115 -7.26 -0.97 1.87
N PHE A 116 -8.31 -1.61 1.40
CA PHE A 116 -8.27 -2.54 0.28
C PHE A 116 -8.50 -1.79 -1.03
N VAL A 117 -7.46 -1.77 -1.87
CA VAL A 117 -7.49 -1.23 -3.23
C VAL A 117 -7.54 -2.40 -4.20
N ALA A 118 -8.68 -2.62 -4.83
CA ALA A 118 -8.89 -3.76 -5.71
C ALA A 118 -8.22 -3.58 -7.07
N PHE A 119 -7.89 -4.67 -7.76
CA PHE A 119 -7.60 -4.56 -9.18
C PHE A 119 -8.84 -4.15 -9.99
N GLU A 120 -8.64 -3.41 -11.08
CA GLU A 120 -9.71 -3.08 -12.04
C GLU A 120 -10.44 -4.35 -12.51
N GLY A 121 -11.75 -4.43 -12.26
CA GLY A 121 -12.59 -5.57 -12.63
C GLY A 121 -12.44 -6.80 -11.73
N SER A 122 -11.76 -6.69 -10.58
CA SER A 122 -11.62 -7.78 -9.61
C SER A 122 -12.97 -8.33 -9.14
N THR A 123 -13.05 -9.65 -8.96
CA THR A 123 -14.23 -10.31 -8.37
C THR A 123 -14.42 -10.00 -6.89
N THR A 124 -13.40 -9.46 -6.21
CA THR A 124 -13.50 -9.02 -4.81
C THR A 124 -13.71 -7.52 -4.67
N ALA A 125 -13.90 -6.79 -5.77
CA ALA A 125 -13.99 -5.33 -5.75
C ALA A 125 -15.16 -4.77 -4.91
N SER A 126 -16.19 -5.56 -4.60
CA SER A 126 -17.28 -5.17 -3.68
C SER A 126 -16.79 -4.85 -2.28
N GLU A 127 -15.68 -5.44 -1.85
CA GLU A 127 -15.10 -5.26 -0.52
C GLU A 127 -14.12 -4.07 -0.47
N ALA A 128 -13.85 -3.42 -1.61
CA ALA A 128 -12.86 -2.36 -1.71
C ALA A 128 -13.36 -1.07 -1.03
N ASN A 129 -12.62 -0.63 -0.03
CA ASN A 129 -12.79 0.66 0.65
C ASN A 129 -11.71 1.70 0.25
N GLY A 130 -10.65 1.28 -0.47
CA GLY A 130 -9.51 2.11 -0.88
C GLY A 130 -9.47 2.50 -2.36
N GLY A 131 -10.44 2.09 -3.17
CA GLY A 131 -10.49 2.37 -4.61
C GLY A 131 -9.93 1.24 -5.49
N THR A 132 -9.36 1.59 -6.64
CA THR A 132 -8.98 0.63 -7.69
C THR A 132 -7.56 0.89 -8.23
N ILE A 133 -6.82 -0.18 -8.51
CA ILE A 133 -5.56 -0.16 -9.26
C ILE A 133 -5.89 -0.21 -10.75
N ASP A 134 -5.48 0.83 -11.48
CA ASP A 134 -5.58 0.88 -12.93
C ASP A 134 -4.74 -0.23 -13.58
N SER A 135 -5.37 -1.04 -14.43
CA SER A 135 -4.73 -2.24 -14.97
C SER A 135 -3.62 -1.94 -15.97
N ALA A 136 -3.64 -0.77 -16.62
CA ALA A 136 -2.67 -0.40 -17.65
C ALA A 136 -1.43 0.31 -17.06
N THR A 137 -1.64 1.17 -16.05
CA THR A 137 -0.63 2.06 -15.50
C THR A 137 -0.13 1.63 -14.15
N GLY A 138 -0.86 0.77 -13.43
CA GLY A 138 -0.50 0.38 -12.08
C GLY A 138 -0.60 1.54 -11.08
N THR A 139 -1.43 2.54 -11.38
CA THR A 139 -1.64 3.69 -10.50
C THR A 139 -2.89 3.47 -9.65
N TRP A 140 -2.87 4.03 -8.44
CA TRP A 140 -4.01 3.99 -7.53
C TRP A 140 -4.01 5.18 -6.57
N SER A 141 -5.11 5.36 -5.85
CA SER A 141 -5.36 6.48 -4.95
C SER A 141 -6.22 6.02 -3.79
N ALA A 142 -5.81 6.30 -2.55
CA ALA A 142 -6.57 5.95 -1.35
C ALA A 142 -6.50 7.07 -0.28
N THR A 143 -7.31 6.93 0.77
CA THR A 143 -7.30 7.82 1.94
C THR A 143 -7.14 6.98 3.21
N LEU A 144 -6.01 7.14 3.89
CA LEU A 144 -5.67 6.32 5.05
C LEU A 144 -5.62 7.17 6.32
N LYS A 145 -6.22 6.70 7.40
CA LYS A 145 -6.12 7.32 8.73
C LYS A 145 -4.95 6.73 9.50
N VAL A 146 -4.25 7.58 10.24
CA VAL A 146 -3.15 7.21 11.12
C VAL A 146 -3.48 7.71 12.53
N PRO A 147 -3.60 6.82 13.54
CA PRO A 147 -4.09 7.20 14.88
C PRO A 147 -3.12 8.08 15.68
N GLY A 148 -1.83 8.11 15.29
CA GLY A 148 -0.76 8.82 15.97
C GLY A 148 0.55 8.02 15.90
N SER A 149 1.52 8.35 16.74
CA SER A 149 2.83 7.67 16.77
C SER A 149 2.82 6.30 17.43
N THR A 150 1.79 5.97 18.21
CA THR A 150 1.69 4.69 18.93
C THR A 150 0.36 4.01 18.60
N PHE A 151 0.38 2.69 18.39
CA PHE A 151 -0.83 1.91 18.13
C PHE A 151 -0.68 0.45 18.59
N GLN A 152 -1.82 -0.24 18.74
CA GLN A 152 -1.86 -1.69 18.94
C GLN A 152 -1.91 -2.41 17.60
N ALA A 153 -0.90 -3.22 17.29
CA ALA A 153 -0.93 -4.15 16.18
C ALA A 153 -1.41 -5.52 16.65
N LEU A 154 -2.05 -6.28 15.76
CA LEU A 154 -2.43 -7.67 16.02
C LEU A 154 -1.54 -8.61 15.20
N ASP A 155 -1.16 -9.73 15.80
CA ASP A 155 -0.61 -10.86 15.05
C ASP A 155 -1.73 -11.72 14.44
N ARG A 156 -1.35 -12.81 13.75
CA ARG A 156 -2.30 -13.74 13.12
C ARG A 156 -3.22 -14.47 14.10
N ASN A 157 -2.84 -14.54 15.37
CA ASN A 157 -3.64 -15.17 16.43
C ASN A 157 -4.50 -14.15 17.19
N GLY A 158 -4.46 -12.87 16.78
CA GLY A 158 -5.14 -11.77 17.47
C GLY A 158 -4.41 -11.28 18.72
N ALA A 159 -3.18 -11.73 18.98
CA ALA A 159 -2.40 -11.21 20.10
C ALA A 159 -1.95 -9.77 19.80
N ALA A 160 -2.23 -8.88 20.75
CA ALA A 160 -1.89 -7.47 20.60
C ALA A 160 -0.46 -7.18 21.03
N LYS A 161 0.23 -6.32 20.27
CA LYS A 161 1.50 -5.70 20.67
C LYS A 161 1.48 -4.20 20.39
N THR A 162 2.12 -3.44 21.26
CA THR A 162 2.29 -1.99 21.06
C THR A 162 3.42 -1.74 20.07
N VAL A 163 3.15 -0.90 19.07
CA VAL A 163 4.15 -0.33 18.16
C VAL A 163 4.30 1.14 18.49
N ASP A 164 5.54 1.58 18.71
CA ASP A 164 5.90 2.98 18.95
C ASP A 164 6.81 3.49 17.81
N CYS A 165 6.24 4.30 16.93
CA CYS A 165 6.90 4.88 15.77
C CYS A 165 7.91 5.98 16.11
N THR A 166 8.05 6.37 17.39
CA THR A 166 9.16 7.21 17.85
C THR A 166 10.42 6.38 18.10
N VAL A 167 10.29 5.05 18.21
CA VAL A 167 11.38 4.10 18.45
C VAL A 167 11.70 3.30 17.19
N VAL A 168 10.70 2.88 16.43
CA VAL A 168 10.87 2.12 15.17
C VAL A 168 10.49 2.95 13.95
N GLN A 169 11.07 2.61 12.79
CA GLN A 169 10.65 3.23 11.54
C GLN A 169 9.24 2.74 11.17
N CYS A 170 8.28 3.67 11.16
CA CYS A 170 6.94 3.44 10.62
C CYS A 170 6.79 4.05 9.23
N GLY A 171 5.75 3.65 8.52
CA GLY A 171 5.51 4.02 7.14
C GLY A 171 4.23 3.42 6.58
N ILE A 172 3.99 3.70 5.31
CA ILE A 172 2.92 3.08 4.53
C ILE A 172 3.42 1.76 3.98
N ILE A 173 2.74 0.68 4.33
CA ILE A 173 2.98 -0.67 3.84
C ILE A 173 1.94 -0.97 2.77
N THR A 174 2.38 -1.54 1.65
CA THR A 174 1.49 -2.23 0.72
C THR A 174 1.83 -3.71 0.69
N ILE A 175 0.82 -4.56 0.70
CA ILE A 175 0.93 -6.02 0.54
C ILE A 175 -0.19 -6.50 -0.36
N GLY A 176 -0.04 -7.66 -1.00
CA GLY A 176 -1.14 -8.23 -1.77
C GLY A 176 -2.32 -8.62 -0.87
N ALA A 177 -3.54 -8.40 -1.39
CA ALA A 177 -4.77 -8.62 -0.66
C ALA A 177 -5.23 -10.08 -0.70
N HIS A 178 -6.13 -10.45 0.22
CA HIS A 178 -6.77 -11.77 0.30
C HIS A 178 -5.79 -12.96 0.22
N GLY A 179 -4.64 -12.82 0.89
CA GLY A 179 -3.63 -13.88 0.99
C GLY A 179 -2.72 -14.03 -0.24
N VAL A 180 -2.83 -13.17 -1.24
CA VAL A 180 -1.96 -13.21 -2.42
C VAL A 180 -0.62 -12.54 -2.09
N ALA A 181 0.46 -13.29 -2.08
CA ALA A 181 1.81 -12.72 -2.02
C ALA A 181 2.20 -12.18 -3.41
N ASN A 182 2.60 -10.92 -3.50
CA ASN A 182 2.98 -10.30 -4.77
C ASN A 182 4.10 -9.27 -4.59
N ALA A 183 5.33 -9.68 -4.94
CA ALA A 183 6.51 -8.83 -4.85
C ALA A 183 6.39 -7.50 -5.62
N ASN A 184 5.61 -7.45 -6.71
CA ASN A 184 5.44 -6.23 -7.51
C ASN A 184 4.43 -5.25 -6.89
N ASN A 185 3.73 -5.65 -5.84
CA ASN A 185 2.78 -4.83 -5.11
C ASN A 185 3.17 -4.64 -3.63
N GLU A 186 4.30 -5.19 -3.21
CA GLU A 186 4.83 -5.08 -1.86
C GLU A 186 5.81 -3.90 -1.78
N SER A 187 5.48 -2.89 -0.98
CA SER A 187 6.31 -1.69 -0.83
C SER A 187 6.23 -1.15 0.60
N PHE A 188 7.28 -0.44 1.01
CA PHE A 188 7.31 0.29 2.27
C PHE A 188 7.78 1.72 1.99
N THR A 189 6.93 2.69 2.31
CA THR A 189 7.25 4.11 2.20
C THR A 189 7.38 4.69 3.62
N PRO A 190 8.61 4.99 4.09
CA PRO A 190 8.80 5.52 5.43
C PRO A 190 8.16 6.89 5.60
N VAL A 191 7.65 7.17 6.80
CA VAL A 191 7.18 8.50 7.19
C VAL A 191 7.91 8.95 8.45
N SER A 192 7.98 10.25 8.68
CA SER A 192 8.48 10.82 9.93
C SER A 192 7.33 11.17 10.87
N VAL A 193 7.52 10.89 12.15
CA VAL A 193 6.61 11.36 13.21
C VAL A 193 6.97 12.79 13.54
N GLN A 194 5.98 13.68 13.55
CA GLN A 194 6.14 15.10 13.83
C GLN A 194 5.05 15.58 14.80
N ASN A 195 5.30 16.69 15.50
CA ASN A 195 4.23 17.43 16.14
C ASN A 195 3.65 18.40 15.11
N LEU A 196 2.64 17.93 14.38
CA LEU A 196 2.03 18.64 13.28
C LEU A 196 0.93 19.59 13.75
N TYR A 197 0.20 19.28 14.80
CA TYR A 197 -0.86 20.14 15.32
C TYR A 197 -0.38 20.86 16.58
N GLY A 198 -0.18 22.19 16.49
CA GLY A 198 0.16 23.00 17.66
C GLY A 198 -0.98 23.07 18.68
N SER A 199 -0.81 23.84 19.76
CA SER A 199 -1.78 23.97 20.87
C SER A 199 -3.18 24.50 20.51
N GLY A 200 -3.46 24.74 19.23
CA GLY A 200 -4.76 25.18 18.70
C GLY A 200 -5.40 24.25 17.68
N GLY A 201 -4.85 23.04 17.46
CA GLY A 201 -5.45 22.06 16.52
C GLY A 201 -5.28 22.38 15.03
N THR A 202 -4.62 23.48 14.69
CA THR A 202 -4.23 23.82 13.32
C THR A 202 -2.85 23.23 13.01
N LEU A 203 -2.66 22.75 11.78
CA LEU A 203 -1.35 22.28 11.33
C LEU A 203 -0.31 23.41 11.43
N ALA A 204 0.70 23.19 12.27
CA ALA A 204 1.86 24.03 12.41
C ALA A 204 2.73 23.91 11.14
N GLY A 205 2.94 25.02 10.45
CA GLY A 205 3.87 25.08 9.31
C GLY A 205 3.24 25.17 7.91
N GLY A 206 1.93 25.37 7.78
CA GLY A 206 1.27 25.68 6.50
C GLY A 206 1.32 27.15 6.09
N GLY A 207 2.48 27.81 6.10
CA GLY A 207 2.67 29.12 5.47
C GLY A 207 3.35 28.91 4.11
N THR A 208 2.67 29.12 2.98
CA THR A 208 2.63 30.45 2.36
C THR A 208 1.20 30.87 2.00
N ARG A 209 0.61 31.78 2.78
CA ARG A 209 -0.36 32.73 2.22
C ARG A 209 0.47 33.88 1.63
N ALA A 210 0.29 34.17 0.34
CA ALA A 210 0.84 35.37 -0.24
C ALA A 210 0.21 36.59 0.46
N THR A 211 0.98 37.24 1.33
CA THR A 211 0.62 38.56 1.85
C THR A 211 0.95 39.57 0.77
N THR A 212 -0.05 39.98 -0.01
CA THR A 212 0.03 41.23 -0.75
C THR A 212 0.13 42.37 0.25
N GLY A 213 1.31 42.97 0.30
CA GLY A 213 1.67 44.29 0.80
C GLY A 213 0.79 44.94 1.86
N GLN A 214 1.26 44.96 3.10
CA GLN A 214 0.93 46.05 4.01
C GLN A 214 2.20 46.50 4.73
N THR A 215 2.66 47.68 4.34
CA THR A 215 3.81 48.39 4.91
C THR A 215 3.51 48.80 6.37
N PRO A 216 4.47 48.72 7.31
CA PRO A 216 4.31 49.21 8.67
C PRO A 216 4.25 50.75 8.69
N GLY A 217 3.24 51.31 9.35
CA GLY A 217 3.11 52.74 9.63
C GLY A 217 2.92 52.98 11.12
N ASP A 218 3.76 53.89 11.63
CA ASP A 218 4.06 54.19 13.02
C ASP A 218 2.88 54.62 13.91
N THR A 219 3.01 54.27 15.20
CA THR A 219 2.37 54.90 16.35
C THR A 219 2.83 56.34 16.55
N THR A 220 1.88 57.29 16.60
CA THR A 220 1.98 58.48 17.49
C THR A 220 0.60 58.96 17.93
N ASP A 221 0.56 59.28 19.22
CA ASP A 221 -0.54 59.78 20.04
C ASP A 221 -0.79 61.29 19.81
N ALA A 222 -2.06 61.74 19.92
CA ALA A 222 -2.46 63.07 20.41
C ALA A 222 -3.99 63.29 20.37
N GLY A 223 -4.63 63.14 21.54
CA GLY A 223 -5.37 64.23 22.21
C GLY A 223 -6.56 64.94 21.55
N SER A 224 -7.73 64.71 22.15
CA SER A 224 -8.62 65.73 22.77
C SER A 224 -9.98 66.08 22.12
N ALA A 225 -11.02 65.67 22.87
CA ALA A 225 -12.23 66.39 23.27
C ALA A 225 -13.31 66.80 22.24
N SER A 226 -14.52 66.24 22.41
CA SER A 226 -15.70 67.01 22.81
C SER A 226 -16.88 66.10 23.20
N ARG A 227 -17.48 66.38 24.36
CA ARG A 227 -18.78 65.86 24.88
C ARG A 227 -19.81 67.00 24.72
N PRO A 228 -21.11 66.72 24.47
CA PRO A 228 -22.12 66.74 25.55
C PRO A 228 -23.12 65.56 25.41
N SER A 229 -23.50 64.85 26.47
CA SER A 229 -24.57 65.14 27.44
C SER A 229 -26.00 65.09 26.88
N ALA A 230 -26.72 63.98 27.12
CA ALA A 230 -28.10 63.95 27.63
C ALA A 230 -28.56 62.50 27.91
N GLU A 231 -28.93 62.25 29.17
CA GLU A 231 -29.87 61.23 29.68
C GLU A 231 -31.23 61.98 29.82
N PRO A 232 -32.47 61.40 29.76
CA PRO A 232 -32.86 60.43 30.78
C PRO A 232 -33.96 59.36 30.62
N THR A 233 -33.87 58.42 31.57
CA THR A 233 -34.93 57.73 32.36
C THR A 233 -35.82 56.63 31.78
N SER A 234 -35.87 55.53 32.56
CA SER A 234 -37.05 54.74 33.04
C SER A 234 -37.96 54.08 31.99
N GLU A 235 -38.55 52.88 32.12
CA GLU A 235 -38.95 51.96 33.19
C GLU A 235 -39.31 50.63 32.45
N ALA A 236 -38.90 49.45 32.90
CA ALA A 236 -39.65 48.50 33.74
C ALA A 236 -40.98 47.93 33.18
N SER A 237 -41.07 46.59 33.28
CA SER A 237 -42.28 45.72 33.29
C SER A 237 -42.90 45.37 31.93
N ALA A 238 -43.64 44.28 31.76
CA ALA A 238 -43.71 42.91 32.28
C ALA A 238 -44.89 42.28 31.53
N ASP A 239 -44.83 40.95 31.31
CA ASP A 239 -45.95 40.01 31.21
C ASP A 239 -47.02 40.20 30.10
N THR A 240 -47.28 39.12 29.33
CA THR A 240 -48.57 38.40 29.32
C THR A 240 -48.70 37.51 28.08
N ARG A 241 -48.50 36.20 28.31
CA ARG A 241 -49.41 35.08 28.01
C ARG A 241 -50.47 35.23 26.89
N ALA A 242 -50.50 34.25 25.97
CA ALA A 242 -51.63 33.33 25.70
C ALA A 242 -51.58 32.78 24.26
N THR A 243 -51.37 31.47 24.07
CA THR A 243 -52.41 30.42 23.91
C THR A 243 -53.04 30.37 22.52
N THR A 244 -52.77 29.28 21.76
CA THR A 244 -53.82 28.49 21.09
C THR A 244 -53.26 27.15 20.56
N LYS A 245 -53.83 26.06 21.09
CA LYS A 245 -53.81 24.66 20.60
C LYS A 245 -55.07 24.47 19.73
N PRO A 246 -55.20 23.47 18.83
CA PRO A 246 -55.70 22.13 19.24
C PRO A 246 -55.20 20.92 18.40
N SER A 247 -54.96 19.77 19.06
CA SER A 247 -55.59 18.44 18.83
C SER A 247 -54.90 17.51 17.81
N ALA A 248 -54.32 16.35 18.19
CA ALA A 248 -54.95 15.06 18.59
C ALA A 248 -55.73 14.42 17.43
N ARG A 249 -55.57 13.15 17.01
CA ARG A 249 -55.62 11.85 17.72
C ARG A 249 -55.34 10.75 16.66
N SER A 250 -54.60 9.66 16.91
CA SER A 250 -55.08 8.30 17.26
C SER A 250 -53.85 7.36 17.06
N ALA A 251 -53.35 6.55 18.01
CA ALA A 251 -53.86 5.29 18.58
C ALA A 251 -54.35 4.31 17.48
N LYS A 252 -53.96 3.05 17.36
CA LYS A 252 -53.67 1.98 18.34
C LYS A 252 -53.03 0.76 17.60
N PRO A 253 -52.34 -0.19 18.29
CA PRO A 253 -51.51 -1.27 17.73
C PRO A 253 -52.17 -2.67 17.80
N SER A 254 -51.49 -3.71 17.32
CA SER A 254 -51.66 -5.08 17.85
C SER A 254 -50.42 -5.94 17.64
N ALA A 255 -49.97 -6.56 18.73
CA ALA A 255 -48.96 -7.61 18.83
C ALA A 255 -49.66 -8.98 19.06
N THR A 256 -48.84 -9.98 19.45
CA THR A 256 -49.16 -11.25 20.16
C THR A 256 -49.04 -12.51 19.26
N ALA A 257 -48.32 -13.58 19.60
CA ALA A 257 -47.97 -14.10 20.93
C ALA A 257 -46.68 -14.95 21.02
N GLU A 258 -46.11 -14.89 22.21
CA GLU A 258 -45.19 -15.77 22.96
C GLU A 258 -45.85 -17.15 23.28
N PRO A 259 -45.17 -18.15 23.93
CA PRO A 259 -44.97 -18.15 25.40
C PRO A 259 -43.67 -18.87 25.88
N THR A 260 -43.23 -18.96 27.14
CA THR A 260 -43.34 -18.22 28.42
C THR A 260 -42.43 -18.97 29.42
N ALA A 261 -41.94 -18.26 30.46
CA ALA A 261 -41.52 -18.67 31.81
C ALA A 261 -40.00 -18.56 32.10
N SER A 262 -39.50 -18.02 33.21
CA SER A 262 -40.06 -17.29 34.37
C SER A 262 -38.89 -16.72 35.20
N ALA A 263 -39.07 -15.50 35.73
CA ALA A 263 -38.59 -14.90 36.99
C ALA A 263 -37.09 -14.88 37.44
N THR A 264 -36.63 -13.63 37.62
CA THR A 264 -35.53 -12.95 38.35
C THR A 264 -35.37 -13.34 39.85
N PRO A 265 -34.38 -12.83 40.68
CA PRO A 265 -33.41 -11.74 40.45
C PRO A 265 -31.96 -11.85 41.04
N THR A 266 -31.12 -10.86 40.68
CA THR A 266 -30.14 -10.10 41.54
C THR A 266 -28.71 -10.06 40.97
N ALA A 267 -28.29 -8.86 40.54
CA ALA A 267 -26.92 -8.44 40.23
C ALA A 267 -26.16 -8.09 41.55
N PRO A 268 -24.82 -7.91 41.62
CA PRO A 268 -23.96 -7.40 40.52
C PRO A 268 -22.50 -7.93 40.43
N ALA A 269 -21.82 -7.39 39.41
CA ALA A 269 -20.37 -7.18 39.28
C ALA A 269 -19.48 -8.37 38.86
N GLY A 270 -18.83 -8.20 37.70
CA GLY A 270 -17.74 -9.04 37.23
C GLY A 270 -17.73 -9.18 35.71
N ALA A 271 -17.25 -8.17 34.99
CA ALA A 271 -17.04 -8.26 33.55
C ALA A 271 -15.90 -9.24 33.25
N THR A 272 -16.25 -10.45 32.81
CA THR A 272 -15.35 -11.37 32.12
C THR A 272 -15.61 -11.26 30.62
N PRO A 273 -14.61 -10.99 29.77
CA PRO A 273 -14.81 -11.08 28.33
C PRO A 273 -14.99 -12.56 27.94
N SER A 274 -16.11 -12.85 27.28
CA SER A 274 -16.36 -14.13 26.62
C SER A 274 -15.32 -14.37 25.54
N ALA A 275 -14.56 -15.45 25.70
CA ALA A 275 -13.79 -16.04 24.62
C ALA A 275 -14.75 -16.59 23.55
N VAL A 276 -14.72 -16.00 22.36
CA VAL A 276 -15.26 -16.64 21.17
C VAL A 276 -14.17 -17.51 20.57
N ALA A 277 -14.36 -18.82 20.66
CA ALA A 277 -13.57 -19.82 19.98
C ALA A 277 -13.73 -19.64 18.47
N ALA A 278 -12.69 -19.18 17.78
CA ALA A 278 -12.60 -19.30 16.33
C ALA A 278 -12.32 -20.77 16.00
N ALA A 279 -13.23 -21.39 15.25
CA ALA A 279 -13.06 -22.72 14.70
C ALA A 279 -11.84 -22.72 13.75
N ALA A 280 -10.86 -23.57 14.07
CA ALA A 280 -9.74 -23.84 13.21
C ALA A 280 -10.17 -24.80 12.10
N ASP A 281 -10.49 -24.26 10.92
CA ASP A 281 -10.45 -25.05 9.69
C ASP A 281 -9.03 -24.97 9.11
N GLY A 282 -8.24 -25.97 9.47
CA GLY A 282 -6.92 -26.21 8.90
C GLY A 282 -7.05 -26.63 7.43
N SER A 283 -6.97 -25.67 6.52
CA SER A 283 -6.73 -25.96 5.11
C SER A 283 -5.23 -25.91 4.85
N SER A 284 -4.60 -27.08 5.00
CA SER A 284 -3.25 -27.36 4.51
C SER A 284 -3.18 -27.00 3.03
N GLY A 285 -2.37 -25.98 2.70
CA GLY A 285 -2.11 -25.55 1.34
C GLY A 285 -1.61 -26.71 0.48
N GLY A 286 -2.52 -27.28 -0.31
CA GLY A 286 -2.17 -28.22 -1.36
C GLY A 286 -1.36 -27.47 -2.42
N ILE A 287 -0.08 -27.83 -2.56
CA ILE A 287 0.71 -27.43 -3.71
C ILE A 287 0.01 -28.00 -4.95
N ASP A 288 -0.41 -27.13 -5.85
CA ASP A 288 -0.96 -27.52 -7.15
C ASP A 288 0.07 -28.42 -7.87
N PRO A 289 -0.30 -29.67 -8.27
CA PRO A 289 0.62 -30.60 -8.90
C PRO A 289 1.18 -30.09 -10.25
N GLY A 290 0.58 -29.06 -10.85
CA GLY A 290 1.11 -28.31 -11.99
C GLY A 290 2.28 -27.40 -11.63
N VAL A 291 2.27 -26.76 -10.46
CA VAL A 291 3.38 -25.92 -9.97
C VAL A 291 4.60 -26.77 -9.63
N LEU A 292 4.41 -27.96 -9.04
CA LEU A 292 5.49 -28.91 -8.78
C LEU A 292 6.14 -29.41 -10.08
N ARG A 293 5.36 -29.59 -11.16
CA ARG A 293 5.90 -30.00 -12.47
C ARG A 293 6.70 -28.92 -13.18
N ILE A 294 6.33 -27.65 -13.03
CA ILE A 294 7.06 -26.52 -13.60
C ILE A 294 8.40 -26.33 -12.88
N VAL A 295 8.42 -26.46 -11.56
CA VAL A 295 9.66 -26.32 -10.75
C VAL A 295 10.63 -27.47 -11.01
N LEU A 296 10.16 -28.73 -11.09
CA LEU A 296 11.04 -29.86 -11.42
C LEU A 296 11.51 -29.85 -12.89
N GLY A 297 10.67 -29.40 -13.83
CA GLY A 297 11.06 -29.28 -15.23
C GLY A 297 12.14 -28.21 -15.49
N GLY A 298 12.03 -27.05 -14.83
CA GLY A 298 13.01 -25.97 -14.93
C GLY A 298 14.37 -26.32 -14.32
N LEU A 299 14.38 -26.99 -13.17
CA LEU A 299 15.61 -27.48 -12.53
C LEU A 299 16.32 -28.54 -13.38
N SER A 300 15.56 -29.42 -14.05
CA SER A 300 16.12 -30.45 -14.95
C SER A 300 16.80 -29.84 -16.18
N ALA A 301 16.20 -28.81 -16.79
CA ALA A 301 16.78 -28.12 -17.94
C ALA A 301 18.07 -27.35 -17.57
N LEU A 302 18.09 -26.72 -16.39
CA LEU A 302 19.26 -26.00 -15.88
C LEU A 302 20.45 -26.96 -15.65
N VAL A 303 20.22 -28.11 -15.02
CA VAL A 303 21.27 -29.11 -14.75
C VAL A 303 21.86 -29.67 -16.05
N VAL A 304 21.02 -29.92 -17.06
CA VAL A 304 21.49 -30.39 -18.39
C VAL A 304 22.31 -29.31 -19.10
N ALA A 305 21.90 -28.03 -19.03
CA ALA A 305 22.65 -26.93 -19.64
C ALA A 305 24.03 -26.72 -18.98
N VAL A 306 24.11 -26.80 -17.65
CA VAL A 306 25.38 -26.70 -16.91
C VAL A 306 26.29 -27.88 -17.23
N ALA A 307 25.76 -29.10 -17.28
CA ALA A 307 26.54 -30.28 -17.66
C ALA A 307 27.10 -30.18 -19.08
N ALA A 308 26.31 -29.68 -20.04
CA ALA A 308 26.76 -29.47 -21.42
C ALA A 308 27.89 -28.42 -21.51
N LEU A 309 27.80 -27.32 -20.74
CA LEU A 309 28.85 -26.30 -20.69
C LEU A 309 30.15 -26.83 -20.08
N VAL A 310 30.07 -27.65 -19.02
CA VAL A 310 31.24 -28.29 -18.41
C VAL A 310 31.91 -29.25 -19.40
N VAL A 311 31.13 -30.10 -20.08
CA VAL A 311 31.66 -31.01 -21.12
C VAL A 311 32.31 -30.23 -22.27
N PHE A 312 31.67 -29.16 -22.73
CA PHE A 312 32.23 -28.30 -23.78
C PHE A 312 33.56 -27.66 -23.35
N ALA A 313 33.65 -27.15 -22.13
CA ALA A 313 34.88 -26.57 -21.57
C ALA A 313 36.01 -27.61 -21.47
N ILE A 314 35.71 -28.85 -21.05
CA ILE A 314 36.68 -29.95 -20.97
C ILE A 314 37.16 -30.38 -22.36
N VAL A 315 36.25 -30.47 -23.35
CA VAL A 315 36.63 -30.82 -24.72
C VAL A 315 37.46 -29.72 -25.36
N HIS A 316 37.10 -28.45 -25.13
CA HIS A 316 37.84 -27.31 -25.66
C HIS A 316 39.24 -27.21 -25.06
N SER A 317 39.39 -27.38 -23.75
CA SER A 317 40.71 -27.37 -23.08
C SER A 317 41.61 -28.50 -23.55
N ARG A 318 41.07 -29.72 -23.75
CA ARG A 318 41.81 -30.85 -24.31
C ARG A 318 42.23 -30.63 -25.77
N ARG A 319 41.39 -29.98 -26.58
CA ARG A 319 41.74 -29.63 -27.97
C ARG A 319 42.83 -28.55 -28.02
N ALA A 320 42.77 -27.56 -27.13
CA ALA A 320 43.81 -26.54 -27.00
C ALA A 320 45.16 -27.18 -26.60
N ALA A 321 45.16 -28.07 -25.59
CA ALA A 321 46.35 -28.77 -25.14
C ALA A 321 46.97 -29.71 -26.19
N ARG A 322 46.15 -30.31 -27.07
CA ARG A 322 46.67 -31.15 -28.18
C ARG A 322 47.30 -30.31 -29.28
N ARG A 323 46.77 -29.11 -29.57
CA ARG A 323 47.34 -28.21 -30.57
C ARG A 323 48.71 -27.68 -30.14
N THR A 324 48.87 -27.34 -28.87
CA THR A 324 50.17 -26.92 -28.32
C THR A 324 51.18 -28.08 -28.24
N ALA A 325 50.75 -29.33 -28.10
CA ALA A 325 51.64 -30.49 -28.12
C ALA A 325 52.16 -30.85 -29.53
N THR A 326 51.41 -30.53 -30.59
CA THR A 326 51.85 -30.77 -31.98
C THR A 326 52.81 -29.72 -32.54
N ASP A 327 52.94 -28.55 -31.90
CA ASP A 327 53.89 -27.49 -32.30
C ASP A 327 55.28 -27.62 -31.63
N VAL A 328 55.52 -28.67 -30.83
CA VAL A 328 56.78 -28.85 -30.06
C VAL A 328 57.54 -30.15 -30.42
N ALA A 329 57.14 -30.87 -31.47
CA ALA A 329 57.93 -32.01 -31.96
C ALA A 329 58.86 -31.55 -33.11
N PRO A 330 60.20 -31.77 -33.01
CA PRO A 330 61.18 -31.40 -34.05
C PRO A 330 61.09 -32.25 -35.32
#